data_AF-A0A7U9XV01-F1
#
_entry.id   AF-A0A7U9XV01-F1
#
_cell.length_a   1.000
_cell.length_b   1.000
_cell.length_c   1.000
_cell.angle_alpha   90.00
_cell.angle_beta   90.00
_cell.angle_gamma   90.00
#
_symmetry.space_group_name_H-M   'P 1'
#
loop_
_entity.id
_entity.type
_entity.pdbx_description
1 polymer ?
#
loop_
_entity_poly.entity_id
_entity_poly.type
_entity_poly.pdbx_seq_one_letter_code
_entity_poly.pdbx_strand_id
1 'polypeptide(L)'
;MKKIDIIKNHNYNDFKDILHKKIEQMSGDYIDLIAGNIHRELGGYPGRNHRMPICCKAMRDLMSDKDQIIYEPKKGNGATLTIRYYQNEI
;
A
#
# COMPACT_ATOMS: atom_id res chain seq x y z
N MET A 1 -24.40 14.96 -2.28
CA MET A 1 -23.08 15.53 -2.60
C MET A 1 -22.18 14.40 -3.13
N LYS A 2 -22.13 14.20 -4.45
CA LYS A 2 -21.21 13.22 -5.05
C LYS A 2 -19.83 13.88 -5.01
N LYS A 3 -18.90 13.36 -4.19
CA LYS A 3 -17.49 13.73 -4.34
C LYS A 3 -17.15 13.39 -5.79
N ILE A 4 -16.81 14.41 -6.56
CA ILE A 4 -16.30 14.23 -7.92
C ILE A 4 -15.07 13.34 -7.73
N ASP A 5 -15.16 12.10 -8.20
CA ASP A 5 -14.03 11.19 -8.28
C ASP A 5 -13.05 11.80 -9.28
N ILE A 6 -12.25 12.76 -8.83
CA ILE A 6 -11.06 13.19 -9.54
C ILE A 6 -10.25 11.91 -9.66
N ILE A 7 -10.18 11.36 -10.87
CA ILE A 7 -9.37 10.19 -11.20
C ILE A 7 -7.93 10.58 -10.93
N LYS A 8 -7.48 10.43 -9.69
CA LYS A 8 -6.07 10.60 -9.36
C LYS A 8 -5.36 9.38 -9.92
N ASN A 9 -4.61 9.62 -10.99
CA ASN A 9 -3.90 8.58 -11.71
C ASN A 9 -2.58 8.26 -11.00
N HIS A 10 -2.68 7.69 -9.80
CA HIS A 10 -1.50 7.41 -8.98
C HIS A 10 -0.58 6.40 -9.67
N ASN A 11 0.70 6.76 -9.76
CA ASN A 11 1.74 5.94 -10.32
C ASN A 11 2.46 5.13 -9.22
N TYR A 12 3.46 4.35 -9.61
CA TYR A 12 4.22 3.50 -8.69
C TYR A 12 4.94 4.29 -7.58
N ASN A 13 5.52 5.45 -7.91
CA ASN A 13 6.24 6.28 -6.93
C ASN A 13 5.29 6.89 -5.91
N ASP A 14 4.07 7.29 -6.30
CA ASP A 14 3.08 7.80 -5.34
C ASP A 14 2.78 6.78 -4.24
N PHE A 15 2.66 5.49 -4.60
CA PHE A 15 2.50 4.40 -3.64
C PHE A 15 3.75 4.17 -2.80
N LYS A 16 4.93 4.21 -3.43
CA LYS A 16 6.20 4.03 -2.74
C LYS A 16 6.42 5.12 -1.67
N ASP A 17 6.13 6.38 -2.00
CA ASP A 17 6.33 7.53 -1.12
C ASP A 17 5.43 7.46 0.12
N ILE A 18 4.14 7.13 -0.05
CA ILE A 18 3.23 6.98 1.10
C ILE A 18 3.61 5.79 1.98
N LEU A 19 4.10 4.70 1.39
CA LEU A 19 4.56 3.53 2.15
C LEU A 19 5.80 3.86 2.97
N HIS A 20 6.81 4.50 2.37
CA HIS A 20 7.99 4.99 3.09
C HIS A 20 7.60 5.90 4.25
N LYS A 21 6.76 6.91 3.99
CA LYS A 21 6.28 7.81 5.02
C LYS A 21 5.62 7.07 6.18
N LYS A 22 4.83 6.03 5.92
CA LYS A 22 4.17 5.25 6.98
C LYS A 22 5.15 4.42 7.79
N ILE A 23 6.16 3.84 7.15
CA ILE A 23 7.20 3.04 7.82
C ILE A 23 8.09 3.96 8.66
N GLU A 24 8.51 5.11 8.13
CA GLU A 24 9.30 6.11 8.87
C GLU A 24 8.56 6.70 10.08
N GLN A 25 7.24 6.84 9.98
CA GLN A 25 6.40 7.41 11.04
C GLN A 25 5.79 6.36 11.98
N MET A 26 6.12 5.08 11.81
CA MET A 26 5.56 4.05 12.69
C MET A 26 6.13 4.17 14.11
N SER A 27 5.31 3.79 15.07
CA SER A 27 5.74 3.60 16.45
C SER A 27 5.81 2.11 16.76
N GLY A 28 6.94 1.67 17.33
CA GLY A 28 7.19 0.29 17.67
C GLY A 28 7.93 -0.49 16.59
N ASP A 29 8.12 -1.78 16.83
CA ASP A 29 9.06 -2.62 16.07
C ASP A 29 8.56 -2.98 14.67
N TYR A 30 7.26 -2.84 14.40
CA TYR A 30 6.66 -3.15 13.10
C TYR A 30 5.34 -2.41 12.86
N ILE A 31 4.93 -2.35 11.59
CA ILE A 31 3.63 -1.88 11.14
C ILE A 31 3.01 -2.82 10.11
N ASP A 32 1.72 -3.12 10.27
CA ASP A 32 0.94 -3.88 9.30
C ASP A 32 0.21 -2.92 8.34
N LEU A 33 0.60 -2.93 7.07
CA LEU A 33 -0.02 -2.10 6.04
C LEU A 33 -0.90 -2.92 5.11
N ILE A 34 -2.12 -2.42 4.87
CA ILE A 34 -3.15 -3.06 4.05
C ILE A 34 -3.30 -2.30 2.72
N ALA A 35 -3.16 -2.97 1.59
CA ALA A 35 -3.16 -2.35 0.25
C ALA A 35 -4.39 -1.48 -0.04
N GLY A 36 -5.57 -1.93 0.41
CA GLY A 36 -6.81 -1.18 0.29
C GLY A 36 -6.80 0.14 1.06
N ASN A 37 -6.16 0.19 2.23
CA ASN A 37 -6.07 1.41 3.04
C ASN A 37 -5.10 2.40 2.41
N ILE A 38 -3.93 1.91 1.99
CA ILE A 38 -2.93 2.71 1.25
C ILE A 38 -3.56 3.37 0.02
N HIS A 39 -4.30 2.59 -0.77
CA HIS A 39 -4.92 3.10 -2.00
C HIS A 39 -6.03 4.12 -1.72
N ARG A 40 -6.90 3.87 -0.73
CA ARG A 40 -7.94 4.83 -0.33
C ARG A 40 -7.36 6.18 0.13
N GLU A 41 -6.22 6.15 0.82
CA GLU A 41 -5.59 7.36 1.35
C GLU A 41 -5.04 8.27 0.26
N LEU A 42 -4.41 7.69 -0.77
CA LEU A 42 -4.00 8.45 -1.96
C LEU A 42 -5.23 8.93 -2.78
N GLY A 43 -6.20 8.03 -2.96
CA GLY A 43 -7.44 8.24 -3.69
C GLY A 43 -7.55 7.37 -4.95
N GLY A 44 -8.71 7.41 -5.61
CA GLY A 44 -8.95 6.61 -6.83
C GLY A 44 -9.28 5.13 -6.60
N TYR A 45 -9.44 4.70 -5.34
CA TYR A 45 -10.02 3.41 -4.97
C TYR A 45 -11.11 3.56 -3.90
N PRO A 46 -12.25 2.86 -4.03
CA PRO A 46 -12.62 2.01 -5.17
C PRO A 46 -12.92 2.84 -6.42
N GLY A 47 -12.55 2.35 -7.60
CA GLY A 47 -12.78 3.00 -8.88
C GLY A 47 -12.55 2.03 -10.04
N ARG A 48 -13.23 2.24 -11.17
CA ARG A 48 -13.13 1.32 -12.34
C ARG A 48 -11.72 1.19 -12.88
N ASN A 49 -10.95 2.27 -12.86
CA ASN A 49 -9.55 2.32 -13.31
C ASN A 49 -8.58 2.33 -12.13
N HIS A 50 -8.91 1.63 -11.04
CA HIS A 50 -8.04 1.61 -9.86
C HIS A 50 -6.65 1.08 -10.18
N ARG A 51 -5.66 1.55 -9.42
CA ARG A 51 -4.26 1.16 -9.58
C ARG A 51 -3.83 0.09 -8.57
N MET A 52 -4.75 -0.78 -8.15
CA MET A 52 -4.50 -1.80 -7.13
C MET A 52 -3.30 -2.72 -7.42
N PRO A 53 -3.11 -3.25 -8.66
CA PRO A 53 -1.92 -4.04 -8.97
C PRO A 53 -0.61 -3.28 -8.76
N ILE A 54 -0.60 -1.96 -8.99
CA ILE A 54 0.58 -1.12 -8.79
C ILE A 54 0.82 -0.84 -7.30
N CYS A 55 -0.23 -0.57 -6.53
CA CYS A 55 -0.17 -0.49 -5.07
C CYS A 55 0.44 -1.78 -4.48
N CYS A 56 -0.11 -2.92 -4.87
CA CYS A 56 0.36 -4.24 -4.46
C CYS A 56 1.81 -4.52 -4.87
N LYS A 57 2.24 -4.06 -6.05
CA LYS A 57 3.63 -4.17 -6.50
C LYS A 57 4.55 -3.29 -5.65
N ALA A 58 4.21 -2.03 -5.43
CA ALA A 58 4.99 -1.11 -4.61
C ALA A 58 5.17 -1.62 -3.18
N MET A 59 4.13 -2.24 -2.60
CA MET A 59 4.22 -2.89 -1.29
C MET A 59 5.24 -4.02 -1.29
N ARG A 60 5.18 -4.95 -2.25
CA ARG A 60 6.13 -6.08 -2.31
C ARG A 60 7.55 -5.65 -2.61
N ASP A 61 7.73 -4.70 -3.53
CA ASP A 61 9.04 -4.19 -3.92
C ASP A 61 9.72 -3.40 -2.77
N LEU A 62 8.97 -2.93 -1.78
CA LEU A 62 9.49 -2.23 -0.61
C LEU A 62 9.92 -3.18 0.52
N MET A 63 9.53 -4.46 0.46
CA MET A 63 9.92 -5.44 1.47
C MET A 63 11.44 -5.65 1.50
N SER A 64 11.94 -5.83 2.71
CA SER A 64 13.24 -6.43 3.02
C SER A 64 13.08 -7.91 3.38
N ASP A 65 14.19 -8.63 3.54
CA ASP A 65 14.19 -10.05 3.92
C ASP A 65 13.61 -10.32 5.33
N LYS A 66 13.44 -9.27 6.15
CA LYS A 66 12.85 -9.37 7.50
C LYS A 66 11.33 -9.19 7.48
N ASP A 67 10.78 -8.61 6.43
CA ASP A 67 9.37 -8.26 6.33
C ASP A 67 8.52 -9.48 5.95
N GLN A 68 7.23 -9.43 6.28
CA GLN A 68 6.36 -10.60 6.17
C GLN A 68 5.05 -10.30 5.47
N ILE A 69 4.66 -11.15 4.53
CA ILE A 69 3.30 -11.15 4.00
C ILE A 69 2.40 -11.83 5.03
N ILE A 70 1.56 -11.04 5.72
CA ILE A 70 0.62 -11.53 6.73
C ILE A 70 -0.62 -12.14 6.08
N TYR A 71 -1.05 -11.55 4.96
CA TYR A 71 -2.17 -12.07 4.18
C TYR A 71 -1.99 -11.74 2.71
N GLU A 72 -2.21 -12.73 1.84
CA GLU A 72 -2.27 -12.56 0.39
C GLU A 72 -3.61 -13.10 -0.17
N PRO A 73 -4.35 -12.33 -0.97
CA PRO A 73 -5.55 -12.83 -1.62
C PRO A 73 -5.20 -13.95 -2.62
N LYS A 74 -6.12 -14.89 -2.86
CA LYS A 74 -5.92 -16.06 -3.76
C LYS A 74 -5.38 -15.71 -5.16
N LYS A 75 -5.59 -14.48 -5.64
CA LYS A 75 -5.12 -14.00 -6.96
C LYS A 75 -3.80 -13.19 -6.87
N GLY A 76 -3.13 -13.19 -5.72
CA GLY A 76 -1.93 -12.40 -5.43
C GLY A 76 -2.24 -10.92 -5.16
N ASN A 77 -2.73 -10.20 -6.17
CA ASN A 77 -3.07 -8.79 -6.04
C ASN A 77 -4.49 -8.57 -5.53
N GLY A 78 -4.64 -7.66 -4.56
CA GLY A 78 -5.96 -7.25 -4.07
C GLY A 78 -5.88 -6.35 -2.85
N ALA A 79 -7.00 -5.68 -2.56
CA ALA A 79 -7.11 -4.70 -1.48
C ALA A 79 -6.94 -5.28 -0.07
N THR A 80 -7.00 -6.61 0.06
CA THR A 80 -6.78 -7.33 1.30
C THR A 80 -5.33 -7.77 1.51
N LEU A 81 -4.42 -7.55 0.55
CA LEU A 81 -2.99 -7.78 0.75
C LEU A 81 -2.52 -7.01 1.99
N THR A 82 -1.91 -7.73 2.94
CA THR A 82 -1.38 -7.20 4.19
C THR A 82 0.07 -7.60 4.32
N ILE A 83 0.95 -6.62 4.49
CA ILE A 83 2.39 -6.82 4.69
C ILE A 83 2.79 -6.15 5.99
N ARG A 84 3.54 -6.88 6.81
CA ARG A 84 4.22 -6.40 8.00
C ARG A 84 5.59 -5.90 7.62
N TYR A 85 5.85 -4.63 7.89
CA TYR A 85 7.17 -4.02 7.76
C TYR A 85 7.77 -3.82 9.14
N TYR A 86 9.00 -4.26 9.34
CA TYR A 86 9.73 -4.07 10.58
C TYR A 86 10.54 -2.77 10.57
N GLN A 87 10.86 -2.26 11.76
CA GLN A 87 11.78 -1.14 11.91
C GLN A 87 13.16 -1.56 11.48
N ASN A 88 13.52 -1.17 10.26
CA ASN A 88 14.88 -1.27 9.78
C ASN A 88 15.62 0.02 10.16
N GLU A 89 16.84 -0.12 10.67
CA GLU A 89 17.79 0.98 10.69
C GLU A 89 18.02 1.40 9.24
N ILE A 90 17.53 2.58 8.87
CA ILE A 90 17.73 3.16 7.53
C ILE A 90 19.18 3.64 7.41
#